data_AF-A0A1F6GDU7-F1
#
_entry.id   AF-A0A1F6GDU7-F1
#
_cell.length_a   1.000
_cell.length_b   1.000
_cell.length_c   1.000
_cell.angle_alpha   90.00
_cell.angle_beta   90.00
_cell.angle_gamma   90.00
#
_symmetry.space_group_name_H-M   'P 1'
#
loop_
_entity.id
_entity.type
_entity.pdbx_description
1 polymer ?
#
loop_
_entity_poly.entity_id
_entity_poly.type
_entity_poly.pdbx_seq_one_letter_code
_entity_poly.pdbx_strand_id
1 'polypeptide(L)'
;MIFTGLILTPWALGESEIAVWVHLLLGFGYSVLFLLFGYDHINGHKSELTKKTLKNLTGLTQTFAGGLALLSGFVLYLYGSKPMAGWSEVHLGATLVFGAGLALHLFGKIKT
;
A
#
# COMPACT_ATOMS: atom_id res chain seq x y z
N MET A 1 1.41 -7.03 4.53
CA MET A 1 0.64 -6.55 3.37
C MET A 1 1.33 -6.76 2.05
N ILE A 2 2.44 -6.05 1.76
CA ILE A 2 3.11 -6.18 0.45
C ILE A 2 3.50 -7.64 0.17
N PHE A 3 4.26 -8.27 1.08
CA PHE A 3 4.72 -9.65 0.90
C PHE A 3 3.57 -10.67 0.86
N THR A 4 2.58 -10.52 1.73
CA THR A 4 1.42 -11.42 1.77
C THR A 4 0.52 -11.27 0.55
N GLY A 5 0.46 -10.09 -0.08
CA GLY A 5 -0.22 -9.88 -1.36
C GLY A 5 0.55 -10.42 -2.55
N LEU A 6 1.87 -10.25 -2.57
CA LEU A 6 2.72 -10.80 -3.62
C LEU A 6 2.63 -12.33 -3.69
N ILE A 7 2.51 -13.00 -2.54
CA ILE A 7 2.33 -14.45 -2.45
C ILE A 7 1.05 -14.94 -3.15
N LEU A 8 -0.02 -14.14 -3.16
CA LEU A 8 -1.31 -14.49 -3.79
C LEU A 8 -1.29 -14.37 -5.31
N THR A 9 -0.24 -13.78 -5.88
CA THR A 9 -0.14 -13.65 -7.34
C THR A 9 0.10 -15.02 -8.00
N PRO A 10 -0.37 -15.22 -9.24
CA PRO A 10 -0.20 -16.50 -9.94
C PRO A 10 1.26 -16.93 -10.12
N TRP A 11 2.20 -15.99 -10.13
CA TRP A 11 3.63 -16.26 -10.30
C TRP A 11 4.39 -16.58 -9.01
N ALA A 12 3.76 -16.42 -7.84
CA ALA A 12 4.40 -16.69 -6.55
C ALA A 12 3.96 -18.06 -6.00
N LEU A 13 2.80 -18.13 -5.32
CA LEU A 13 2.28 -19.38 -4.75
C LEU A 13 0.79 -19.59 -5.04
N GLY A 14 0.12 -18.62 -5.68
CA GLY A 14 -1.31 -18.69 -5.99
C GLY A 14 -2.23 -18.48 -4.78
N GLU A 15 -3.54 -18.47 -5.07
CA GLU A 15 -4.59 -18.18 -4.09
C GLU A 15 -4.92 -19.42 -3.23
N SER A 16 -4.10 -19.72 -2.22
CA SER A 16 -4.52 -20.64 -1.16
C SER A 16 -5.47 -19.92 -0.19
N GLU A 17 -6.52 -20.63 0.28
CA GLU A 17 -7.55 -20.03 1.15
C GLU A 17 -6.95 -19.38 2.41
N ILE A 18 -6.01 -20.04 3.06
CA ILE A 18 -5.32 -19.52 4.25
C ILE A 18 -4.55 -18.24 3.92
N ALA A 19 -3.83 -18.20 2.79
CA ALA A 19 -3.09 -17.01 2.39
C ALA A 19 -4.02 -15.81 2.11
N VAL A 20 -5.20 -16.07 1.53
CA VAL A 20 -6.22 -15.02 1.30
C VAL A 20 -6.70 -14.46 2.63
N TRP A 21 -7.06 -15.32 3.60
CA TRP A 21 -7.48 -14.86 4.92
C TRP A 21 -6.40 -14.07 5.66
N VAL A 22 -5.15 -14.54 5.62
CA VAL A 22 -4.01 -13.83 6.23
C VAL A 22 -3.80 -12.46 5.56
N HIS A 23 -3.92 -12.38 4.23
CA HIS A 23 -3.81 -11.12 3.52
C HIS A 23 -4.92 -10.14 3.90
N LEU A 24 -6.18 -10.61 3.96
CA LEU A 24 -7.32 -9.78 4.37
C LEU A 24 -7.17 -9.28 5.82
N LEU A 25 -6.77 -10.15 6.75
CA LEU A 25 -6.56 -9.79 8.15
C LEU A 25 -5.47 -8.71 8.30
N LEU A 26 -4.31 -8.94 7.68
CA LEU A 26 -3.22 -7.96 7.69
C LEU A 26 -3.61 -6.67 6.95
N GLY A 27 -4.48 -6.77 5.95
CA GLY A 27 -4.96 -5.62 5.17
C GLY A 27 -5.89 -4.76 5.97
N PHE A 28 -6.82 -5.37 6.68
CA PHE A 28 -7.67 -4.66 7.62
C PHE A 28 -6.87 -3.94 8.71
N GLY A 29 -5.90 -4.64 9.32
CA GLY A 29 -4.99 -4.02 10.29
C GLY A 29 -4.19 -2.86 9.69
N TYR A 30 -3.67 -3.03 8.48
CA TYR A 30 -2.98 -1.98 7.75
C TYR A 30 -3.87 -0.77 7.47
N SER A 31 -5.14 -0.94 7.09
CA SER A 31 -6.09 0.17 6.87
C SER A 31 -6.19 1.09 8.07
N VAL A 32 -6.36 0.50 9.27
CA VAL A 32 -6.49 1.26 10.51
C VAL A 32 -5.20 2.01 10.82
N LEU A 33 -4.05 1.32 10.76
CA LEU A 33 -2.75 1.93 11.03
C LEU A 33 -2.40 3.02 10.02
N PHE A 34 -2.63 2.78 8.73
CA PHE A 34 -2.35 3.72 7.66
C PHE A 34 -3.15 5.01 7.81
N LEU A 35 -4.45 4.91 8.14
CA LEU A 35 -5.29 6.08 8.34
C LEU A 35 -4.88 6.88 9.59
N LEU A 36 -4.64 6.21 10.71
CA LEU A 36 -4.27 6.88 11.97
C LEU A 36 -2.86 7.48 11.89
N PHE A 37 -1.85 6.66 11.59
CA PHE A 37 -0.46 7.10 11.58
C PHE A 37 -0.14 7.97 10.36
N GLY A 38 -0.76 7.71 9.20
CA GLY A 38 -0.57 8.55 8.02
C GLY A 38 -1.08 9.97 8.25
N TYR A 39 -2.27 10.11 8.85
CA TYR A 39 -2.82 11.42 9.19
C TYR A 39 -1.95 12.18 10.20
N ASP A 40 -1.57 11.52 11.30
CA ASP A 40 -0.72 12.12 12.32
C ASP A 40 0.65 12.55 11.75
N HIS A 41 1.28 11.68 10.94
CA HIS A 41 2.57 11.97 10.32
C HIS A 41 2.51 13.18 9.38
N ILE A 42 1.47 13.27 8.54
CA ILE A 42 1.26 14.40 7.62
C ILE A 42 1.04 15.70 8.40
N ASN A 43 0.23 15.65 9.46
CA ASN A 43 -0.02 16.81 10.31
C ASN A 43 1.25 17.28 11.02
N GLY A 44 2.06 16.36 11.55
CA GLY A 44 3.33 16.67 12.21
C GLY A 44 4.36 17.33 11.29
N HIS A 45 4.26 17.12 9.97
CA HIS A 45 5.18 17.68 8.97
C HIS A 45 4.54 18.74 8.07
N LYS A 46 3.36 19.27 8.43
CA LYS A 46 2.57 20.15 7.56
C LYS A 46 3.33 21.38 7.05
N SER A 47 4.22 21.95 7.87
CA SER A 47 5.07 23.09 7.50
C SER A 47 6.17 22.73 6.48
N GLU A 48 6.57 21.46 6.42
CA GLU A 48 7.60 20.97 5.50
C GLU A 48 7.04 20.47 4.17
N LEU A 49 5.75 20.12 4.10
CA LEU A 49 5.11 19.56 2.89
C LEU A 49 5.20 20.48 1.66
N THR A 50 5.36 21.80 1.87
CA THR A 50 5.52 22.79 0.80
C THR A 50 6.88 22.70 0.09
N LYS A 51 7.87 22.05 0.71
CA LYS A 51 9.21 21.87 0.14
C LYS A 51 9.20 20.70 -0.84
N LYS A 52 9.78 20.90 -2.03
CA LYS A 52 9.95 19.82 -3.03
C LYS A 52 11.17 18.95 -2.72
N THR A 53 11.10 18.18 -1.65
CA THR A 53 12.16 17.24 -1.25
C THR A 53 11.83 15.81 -1.70
N LEU A 54 12.86 14.97 -1.89
CA LEU A 54 12.66 13.55 -2.18
C LEU A 54 11.87 12.84 -1.07
N LYS A 55 12.09 13.23 0.20
CA LYS A 55 11.32 12.74 1.36
C LYS A 55 9.82 13.03 1.19
N ASN A 56 9.45 14.27 0.85
CA ASN A 56 8.05 14.64 0.66
C ASN A 56 7.43 13.99 -0.57
N LEU A 57 8.18 13.89 -1.67
CA LEU A 57 7.71 13.21 -2.89
C LEU A 57 7.43 11.73 -2.62
N THR A 58 8.36 11.02 -1.99
CA THR A 58 8.18 9.60 -1.65
C THR A 58 7.07 9.39 -0.62
N GLY A 59 6.92 10.27 0.38
CA GLY A 59 5.82 10.23 1.33
C GLY A 59 4.45 10.49 0.70
N LEU A 60 4.38 11.41 -0.26
CA LEU A 60 3.16 11.69 -1.03
C LEU A 60 2.79 10.49 -1.93
N THR A 61 3.78 9.91 -2.62
CA THR A 61 3.60 8.70 -3.42
C THR A 61 3.09 7.55 -2.57
N GLN A 62 3.67 7.34 -1.37
CA GLN A 62 3.17 6.33 -0.43
C GLN A 62 1.73 6.61 0.01
N THR A 63 1.38 7.88 0.26
CA THR A 63 0.03 8.24 0.70
C THR A 63 -1.01 7.90 -0.38
N PHE A 64 -0.76 8.29 -1.63
CA PHE A 64 -1.67 7.99 -2.73
C PHE A 64 -1.70 6.51 -3.08
N ALA A 65 -0.54 5.86 -3.18
CA ALA A 65 -0.45 4.44 -3.52
C ALA A 65 -1.06 3.55 -2.41
N GLY A 66 -0.79 3.87 -1.15
CA GLY A 66 -1.40 3.21 0.00
C GLY A 66 -2.92 3.39 0.02
N GLY A 67 -3.42 4.61 -0.19
CA GLY A 67 -4.86 4.89 -0.29
C GLY A 67 -5.53 4.16 -1.46
N LEU A 68 -4.90 4.13 -2.63
CA LEU A 68 -5.40 3.39 -3.80
C LEU A 68 -5.41 1.89 -3.57
N ALA A 69 -4.38 1.33 -2.90
CA ALA A 69 -4.34 -0.08 -2.52
C ALA A 69 -5.46 -0.43 -1.54
N LEU A 70 -5.77 0.45 -0.56
CA LEU A 70 -6.91 0.25 0.34
C LEU A 70 -8.24 0.25 -0.40
N LEU A 71 -8.47 1.25 -1.25
CA LEU A 71 -9.72 1.39 -1.97
C LEU A 71 -9.96 0.22 -2.93
N SER A 72 -8.94 -0.14 -3.71
CA SER A 72 -9.01 -1.29 -4.61
C SER A 72 -9.14 -2.62 -3.84
N GLY A 73 -8.45 -2.78 -2.71
CA GLY A 73 -8.57 -3.97 -1.86
C GLY A 73 -9.98 -4.13 -1.28
N PHE A 74 -10.63 -3.02 -0.92
CA PHE A 74 -12.02 -3.04 -0.46
C PHE A 74 -12.99 -3.43 -1.57
N VAL A 75 -12.82 -2.90 -2.79
CA VAL A 75 -13.62 -3.32 -3.96
C VAL A 75 -13.44 -4.82 -4.23
N LEU A 76 -12.20 -5.31 -4.19
CA LEU A 76 -11.90 -6.73 -4.41
C LEU A 76 -12.47 -7.64 -3.32
N TYR A 77 -12.48 -7.19 -2.07
CA TYR A 77 -13.12 -7.90 -0.97
C TYR A 77 -14.64 -8.04 -1.18
N LEU A 78 -15.31 -6.99 -1.66
CA LEU A 78 -16.76 -7.01 -1.87
C LEU A 78 -17.21 -7.81 -3.09
N TYR A 79 -16.46 -7.73 -4.19
CA TYR A 79 -16.90 -8.25 -5.49
C TYR A 79 -16.08 -9.44 -5.99
N GLY A 80 -14.96 -9.76 -5.35
CA GLY A 80 -14.05 -10.84 -5.73
C GLY A 80 -13.05 -10.44 -6.83
N SER A 81 -11.88 -11.10 -6.84
CA SER A 81 -10.77 -10.79 -7.75
C SER A 81 -11.05 -11.16 -9.21
N LYS A 82 -11.73 -12.28 -9.45
CA LYS A 82 -12.05 -12.80 -10.79
C LYS A 82 -12.94 -11.89 -11.62
N PRO A 83 -14.14 -11.45 -11.16
CA PRO A 83 -14.99 -10.55 -11.93
C PRO A 83 -14.42 -9.12 -12.01
N MET A 84 -13.49 -8.76 -11.11
CA MET A 84 -12.86 -7.45 -11.04
C MET A 84 -11.38 -7.48 -11.40
N ALA A 85 -11.02 -8.16 -12.50
CA ALA A 85 -9.63 -8.33 -12.92
C ALA A 85 -8.86 -6.99 -13.06
N GLY A 86 -9.49 -5.96 -13.63
CA GLY A 86 -8.89 -4.62 -13.72
C GLY A 86 -8.60 -3.99 -12.35
N TRP A 87 -9.45 -4.22 -11.35
CA TRP A 87 -9.18 -3.76 -9.98
C TRP A 87 -8.05 -4.56 -9.32
N SER A 88 -7.90 -5.84 -9.67
CA SER A 88 -6.76 -6.67 -9.21
C SER A 88 -5.43 -6.10 -9.72
N GLU A 89 -5.38 -5.66 -10.99
CA GLU A 89 -4.21 -5.01 -11.56
C GLU A 89 -3.90 -3.67 -10.89
N VAL A 90 -4.93 -2.83 -10.67
CA VAL A 90 -4.80 -1.56 -9.95
C VAL A 90 -4.29 -1.79 -8.53
N HIS A 91 -4.84 -2.77 -7.81
CA HIS A 91 -4.45 -3.11 -6.46
C HIS A 91 -2.98 -3.54 -6.37
N LEU A 92 -2.57 -4.41 -7.30
CA LEU A 92 -1.18 -4.86 -7.39
C LEU A 92 -0.25 -3.70 -7.73
N GLY A 93 -0.56 -2.91 -8.76
CA GLY A 93 0.24 -1.77 -9.17
C GLY A 93 0.42 -0.76 -8.05
N ALA A 94 -0.68 -0.42 -7.35
CA ALA A 94 -0.64 0.44 -6.18
C ALA A 94 0.23 -0.14 -5.05
N THR A 95 0.13 -1.44 -4.78
CA THR A 95 0.95 -2.12 -3.77
C THR A 95 2.44 -2.09 -4.12
N LEU A 96 2.80 -2.29 -5.39
CA LEU A 96 4.18 -2.22 -5.86
C LEU A 96 4.75 -0.80 -5.77
N VAL A 97 3.99 0.20 -6.22
CA VAL A 97 4.38 1.62 -6.10
C VAL A 97 4.54 2.02 -4.64
N PHE A 98 3.64 1.58 -3.77
CA PHE A 98 3.75 1.80 -2.33
C PHE A 98 5.04 1.18 -1.76
N GLY A 99 5.34 -0.08 -2.12
CA GLY A 99 6.56 -0.75 -1.68
C GLY A 99 7.84 -0.10 -2.17
N ALA A 100 7.89 0.30 -3.45
CA ALA A 100 9.03 1.04 -4.01
C ALA A 100 9.20 2.41 -3.33
N GLY A 101 8.09 3.13 -3.12
CA GLY A 101 8.08 4.38 -2.38
C GLY A 101 8.58 4.22 -0.95
N LEU A 102 8.20 3.13 -0.26
CA LEU A 102 8.68 2.80 1.08
C LEU A 102 10.18 2.55 1.12
N ALA A 103 10.69 1.72 0.21
CA ALA A 103 12.12 1.48 0.10
C ALA A 103 12.89 2.79 -0.11
N LEU A 104 12.50 3.60 -1.10
CA LEU A 104 13.17 4.87 -1.41
C LEU A 104 13.12 5.86 -0.23
N HIS A 105 12.01 5.95 0.49
CA HIS A 105 11.87 6.84 1.64
C HIS A 105 12.77 6.42 2.82
N LEU A 106 12.90 5.11 3.05
CA LEU A 106 13.77 4.55 4.09
C LEU A 106 15.25 4.71 3.75
N PHE A 107 15.65 4.36 2.52
CA PHE A 107 17.06 4.50 2.09
C PHE A 107 17.48 5.96 1.89
N GLY A 108 16.54 6.84 1.56
CA GLY A 108 16.77 8.29 1.50
C GLY A 108 17.12 8.92 2.86
N LYS A 109 16.68 8.32 3.98
CA LYS A 109 17.06 8.74 5.34
C LYS A 109 18.49 8.37 5.74
N ILE A 110 19.13 7.42 5.06
CA ILE A 110 20.45 6.89 5.45
C ILE A 110 21.61 7.78 4.94
N LYS A 111 21.34 8.73 4.03
CA LYS A 111 22.36 9.59 3.38
C LYS A 111 22.31 11.08 3.76
N THR A 112 21.58 11.46 4.80
CA THR A 112 21.52 12.84 5.32
C THR A 112 21.93 12.88 6.77
#